data_AF-A0A5N6X8M0-F1
#
_entry.id   AF-A0A5N6X8M0-F1
#
_cell.length_a   1.000
_cell.length_b   1.000
_cell.length_c   1.000
_cell.angle_alpha   90.00
_cell.angle_beta   90.00
_cell.angle_gamma   90.00
#
_symmetry.space_group_name_H-M   'P 1'
#
loop_
_entity.id
_entity.type
_entity.pdbx_description
1 polymer ?
#
loop_
_entity_poly.entity_id
_entity_poly.type
_entity_poly.pdbx_seq_one_letter_code
_entity_poly.pdbx_strand_id
1 'polypeptide(L)'
;MESHATRVPEGWTCDPDDLQGHFIPGTVGWEIARYYGLTDLKLVLMQTPDSGEMGYILRSKGRYYGGDLMSDSMFEIIRPKTLPAIMRAIGEEDFQGLRKKELKPIELTMEEGIEGAEGI
;
A
#
# COMPACT_ATOMS: atom_id res chain seq x y z
N MET A 1 33.56 -5.92 0.54
CA MET A 1 32.37 -5.40 1.26
C MET A 1 31.23 -5.52 0.26
N GLU A 2 30.51 -6.63 0.30
CA GLU A 2 29.50 -6.96 -0.69
C GLU A 2 28.33 -5.99 -0.53
N SER A 3 28.24 -5.03 -1.45
CA SER A 3 27.03 -4.30 -1.70
C SER A 3 25.98 -5.33 -2.15
N HIS A 4 25.18 -5.82 -1.21
CA HIS A 4 23.91 -6.49 -1.49
C HIS A 4 23.04 -5.49 -2.24
N ALA A 5 23.24 -5.39 -3.55
CA ALA A 5 22.28 -4.79 -4.46
C ALA A 5 20.97 -5.53 -4.17
N THR A 6 20.03 -4.80 -3.58
CA THR A 6 18.71 -5.35 -3.29
C THR A 6 18.11 -5.69 -4.64
N ARG A 7 18.11 -6.99 -4.99
CA ARG A 7 17.57 -7.45 -6.25
C ARG A 7 16.07 -7.22 -6.20
N VAL A 8 15.53 -6.54 -7.20
CA VAL A 8 14.09 -6.42 -7.37
C VAL A 8 13.52 -7.83 -7.54
N PRO A 9 12.44 -8.18 -6.81
CA PRO A 9 11.80 -9.49 -6.97
C PRO A 9 11.39 -9.72 -8.42
N GLU A 10 11.39 -10.98 -8.86
CA GLU A 10 10.89 -11.33 -10.19
C GLU A 10 9.41 -10.95 -10.30
N GLY A 11 9.02 -10.33 -11.41
CA GLY A 11 7.65 -9.81 -11.60
C GLY A 11 7.34 -8.51 -10.85
N TRP A 12 8.34 -7.86 -10.26
CA TRP A 12 8.18 -6.55 -9.61
C TRP A 12 9.10 -5.50 -10.25
N THR A 13 8.72 -4.23 -10.14
CA THR A 13 9.51 -3.07 -10.53
C THR A 13 9.60 -2.05 -9.39
N CYS A 14 10.77 -1.42 -9.26
CA CYS A 14 10.99 -0.23 -8.43
C CYS A 14 11.45 0.97 -9.27
N ASP A 15 11.36 0.87 -10.60
CA ASP A 15 11.82 1.91 -11.49
C ASP A 15 10.89 3.14 -11.42
N PRO A 16 11.42 4.34 -11.15
CA PRO A 16 10.58 5.52 -10.97
C PRO A 16 9.77 5.90 -12.22
N ASP A 17 10.17 5.48 -13.42
CA ASP A 17 9.44 5.71 -14.67
C ASP A 17 8.20 4.81 -14.75
N ASP A 18 8.34 3.52 -14.43
CA ASP A 18 7.21 2.57 -14.32
C ASP A 18 6.24 2.95 -13.19
N LEU A 19 6.77 3.45 -12.07
CA LEU A 19 5.95 3.87 -10.93
C LEU A 19 5.26 5.22 -11.15
N GLN A 20 5.68 5.98 -12.17
CA GLN A 20 5.15 7.30 -12.45
C GLN A 20 3.68 7.22 -12.88
N GLY A 21 2.86 8.14 -12.38
CA GLY A 21 1.43 8.20 -12.75
C GLY A 21 0.54 7.25 -11.94
N HIS A 22 1.10 6.39 -11.09
CA HIS A 22 0.35 5.56 -10.15
C HIS A 22 0.22 6.24 -8.78
N PHE A 23 -0.92 6.06 -8.10
CA PHE A 23 -1.21 6.64 -6.79
C PHE A 23 -1.12 8.18 -6.73
N ILE A 24 -1.43 8.85 -7.84
CA ILE A 24 -1.60 10.32 -7.93
C ILE A 24 -3.09 10.71 -7.86
N PRO A 25 -3.43 11.97 -7.51
CA PRO A 25 -4.82 12.43 -7.47
C PRO A 25 -5.60 12.09 -8.75
N GLY A 26 -6.78 11.49 -8.59
CA GLY A 26 -7.62 11.04 -9.71
C GLY A 26 -7.36 9.61 -10.20
N THR A 27 -6.45 8.86 -9.56
CA THR A 27 -6.25 7.43 -9.84
C THR A 27 -6.91 6.55 -8.77
N VAL A 28 -7.34 5.35 -9.18
CA VAL A 28 -7.95 4.36 -8.28
C VAL A 28 -7.06 4.07 -7.07
N GLY A 29 -5.74 3.88 -7.27
CA GLY A 29 -4.81 3.65 -6.17
C GLY A 29 -4.76 4.80 -5.16
N TRP A 30 -4.86 6.05 -5.64
CA TRP A 30 -4.93 7.21 -4.76
C TRP A 30 -6.24 7.26 -3.96
N GLU A 31 -7.37 6.97 -4.59
CA GLU A 31 -8.67 6.94 -3.92
C GLU A 31 -8.73 5.85 -2.84
N ILE A 32 -8.25 4.64 -3.14
CA ILE A 32 -8.15 3.54 -2.17
C ILE A 32 -7.26 3.95 -0.99
N ALA A 33 -6.07 4.46 -1.25
CA ALA A 33 -5.16 4.87 -0.17
C ALA A 33 -5.79 5.97 0.72
N ARG A 34 -6.56 6.90 0.14
CA ARG A 34 -7.32 7.91 0.89
C ARG A 34 -8.45 7.31 1.69
N TYR A 35 -9.15 6.30 1.15
CA TYR A 35 -10.21 5.55 1.84
C TYR A 35 -9.69 4.82 3.10
N TYR A 36 -8.40 4.51 3.15
CA TYR A 36 -7.72 3.98 4.35
C TYR A 36 -7.03 5.06 5.21
N GLY A 37 -7.25 6.34 4.93
CA GLY A 37 -6.71 7.46 5.69
C GLY A 37 -5.22 7.73 5.46
N LEU A 38 -4.62 7.12 4.43
CA LEU A 38 -3.24 7.35 4.09
C LEU A 38 -3.07 8.73 3.41
N THR A 39 -1.95 9.37 3.70
CA THR A 39 -1.54 10.70 3.21
C THR A 39 -0.06 10.65 2.88
N ASP A 40 0.46 11.55 2.05
CA ASP A 40 1.89 11.57 1.69
C ASP A 40 2.34 10.21 1.12
N LEU A 41 1.71 9.81 0.02
CA LEU A 41 1.89 8.50 -0.60
C LEU A 41 3.12 8.53 -1.50
N LYS A 42 4.01 7.56 -1.31
CA LYS A 42 5.10 7.29 -2.24
C LYS A 42 5.06 5.81 -2.62
N LEU A 43 4.74 5.53 -3.88
CA LEU A 43 4.89 4.19 -4.44
C LEU A 43 6.38 3.83 -4.48
N VAL A 44 6.72 2.64 -3.99
CA VAL A 44 8.12 2.16 -3.90
C VAL A 44 8.34 0.82 -4.57
N LEU A 45 7.27 0.04 -4.77
CA LEU A 45 7.33 -1.24 -5.47
C LEU A 45 5.95 -1.53 -6.09
N MET A 46 5.92 -2.11 -7.28
CA MET A 46 4.71 -2.52 -7.98
C MET A 46 4.96 -3.80 -8.77
N GLN A 47 3.99 -4.71 -8.83
CA GLN A 47 4.05 -5.87 -9.71
C GLN A 47 3.90 -5.43 -11.17
N THR A 48 4.71 -6.03 -12.04
CA THR A 48 4.59 -5.83 -13.48
C THR A 48 3.33 -6.50 -14.00
N PRO A 49 2.63 -5.91 -14.98
CA PRO A 49 1.39 -6.47 -15.52
C PRO A 49 1.56 -7.87 -16.14
N ASP A 50 2.79 -8.24 -16.52
CA ASP A 50 3.13 -9.58 -17.03
C ASP A 50 2.87 -10.69 -16.00
N SER A 51 2.91 -10.38 -14.71
CA SER A 51 2.68 -11.34 -13.63
C SER A 51 1.20 -11.68 -13.43
N GLY A 52 0.26 -10.93 -14.02
CA GLY A 52 -1.18 -11.13 -13.86
C GLY A 52 -1.74 -10.71 -12.49
N GLU A 53 -0.89 -10.29 -11.57
CA GLU A 53 -1.22 -9.73 -10.26
C GLU A 53 -0.87 -8.23 -10.24
N MET A 54 -1.60 -7.43 -9.45
CA MET A 54 -1.39 -5.98 -9.37
C MET A 54 -1.04 -5.54 -7.95
N GLY A 55 -0.18 -6.32 -7.30
CA GLY A 55 0.39 -6.02 -6.00
C GLY A 55 1.21 -4.74 -6.00
N TYR A 56 1.15 -3.99 -4.90
CA TYR A 56 1.90 -2.75 -4.74
C TYR A 56 2.38 -2.57 -3.30
N ILE A 57 3.50 -1.86 -3.14
CA ILE A 57 4.01 -1.38 -1.85
C ILE A 57 4.14 0.14 -1.89
N LEU A 58 3.51 0.80 -0.91
CA LEU A 58 3.56 2.23 -0.67
C LEU A 58 4.35 2.52 0.59
N ARG A 59 4.96 3.70 0.63
CA ARG A 59 5.49 4.32 1.83
C ARG A 59 4.65 5.54 2.17
N SER A 60 4.25 5.65 3.43
CA SER A 60 3.56 6.83 3.97
C SER A 60 4.01 7.07 5.41
N LYS A 61 4.37 8.31 5.74
CA LYS A 61 4.80 8.74 7.09
C LYS A 61 5.85 7.81 7.73
N GLY A 62 6.77 7.29 6.92
CA GLY A 62 7.85 6.40 7.38
C GLY A 62 7.45 4.93 7.61
N ARG A 63 6.22 4.54 7.29
CA ARG A 63 5.73 3.16 7.33
C ARG A 63 5.49 2.62 5.92
N TYR A 64 5.44 1.30 5.82
CA TYR A 64 5.17 0.60 4.56
C TYR A 64 3.79 -0.02 4.59
N TYR A 65 3.09 0.09 3.47
CA TYR A 65 1.75 -0.42 3.26
C TYR A 65 1.75 -1.22 1.97
N GLY A 66 0.95 -2.28 1.92
CA GLY A 66 0.79 -3.07 0.73
C GLY A 66 -0.68 -3.37 0.46
N GLY A 67 -0.94 -3.80 -0.75
CA GLY A 67 -2.25 -4.21 -1.22
C GLY A 67 -2.12 -4.75 -2.65
N ASP A 68 -3.27 -5.09 -3.21
CA ASP A 68 -3.40 -5.48 -4.60
C ASP A 68 -4.46 -4.58 -5.24
N LEU A 69 -4.24 -4.06 -6.45
CA LEU A 69 -5.19 -3.13 -7.08
C LEU A 69 -6.51 -3.80 -7.48
N MET A 70 -6.53 -5.14 -7.62
CA MET A 70 -7.74 -5.90 -7.90
C MET A 70 -8.53 -6.23 -6.62
N SER A 71 -7.94 -5.96 -5.45
CA SER A 71 -8.55 -6.17 -4.13
C SER A 71 -8.75 -4.83 -3.42
N ASP A 72 -9.95 -4.56 -2.91
CA ASP A 72 -10.22 -3.35 -2.12
C ASP A 72 -9.52 -3.34 -0.75
N SER A 73 -8.62 -4.29 -0.47
CA SER A 73 -7.99 -4.51 0.83
C SER A 73 -6.55 -3.98 0.90
N MET A 74 -6.25 -3.23 1.96
CA MET A 74 -4.90 -2.75 2.27
C MET A 74 -4.40 -3.26 3.62
N PHE A 75 -3.09 -3.37 3.77
CA PHE A 75 -2.46 -3.72 5.03
C PHE A 75 -1.19 -2.90 5.32
N GLU A 76 -0.93 -2.67 6.60
CA GLU A 76 0.36 -2.14 7.08
C GLU A 76 1.37 -3.29 7.23
N ILE A 77 2.58 -3.08 6.71
CA ILE A 77 3.69 -4.00 6.92
C ILE A 77 4.36 -3.66 8.26
N ILE A 78 4.10 -4.49 9.26
CA ILE A 78 4.64 -4.35 10.61
C ILE A 78 6.12 -4.79 10.65
N ARG A 79 6.43 -5.88 9.94
CA ARG A 79 7.81 -6.34 9.69
C ARG A 79 7.91 -7.04 8.33
N PRO A 80 9.06 -6.91 7.65
CA PRO A 80 10.20 -6.05 7.99
C PRO A 80 9.91 -4.54 7.79
N LYS A 81 10.69 -3.66 8.43
CA LYS A 81 10.47 -2.19 8.42
C LYS A 81 11.35 -1.44 7.41
N THR A 82 12.11 -2.14 6.59
CA THR A 82 13.03 -1.55 5.61
C THR A 82 12.70 -2.09 4.23
N LEU A 83 12.71 -1.22 3.21
CA LEU A 83 12.41 -1.61 1.84
C LEU A 83 13.27 -2.80 1.34
N PRO A 84 14.59 -2.85 1.57
CA PRO A 84 15.40 -4.01 1.16
C PRO A 84 14.95 -5.34 1.74
N ALA A 85 14.58 -5.35 3.02
CA ALA A 85 14.11 -6.56 3.67
C ALA A 85 12.69 -6.93 3.22
N ILE A 86 11.85 -5.94 2.91
CA ILE A 86 10.52 -6.17 2.32
C ILE A 86 10.67 -6.80 0.93
N MET A 87 11.51 -6.23 0.07
CA MET A 87 11.79 -6.78 -1.25
C MET A 87 12.33 -8.20 -1.16
N ARG A 88 13.24 -8.46 -0.22
CA ARG A 88 13.74 -9.83 0.00
C ARG A 88 12.62 -10.79 0.41
N ALA A 89 11.79 -10.42 1.39
CA ALA A 89 10.66 -11.25 1.83
C ALA A 89 9.65 -11.52 0.70
N ILE A 90 9.36 -10.51 -0.13
CA ILE A 90 8.50 -10.67 -1.31
C ILE A 90 9.13 -11.63 -2.32
N GLY A 91 10.43 -11.51 -2.58
CA GLY A 91 11.12 -12.41 -3.50
C GLY A 91 11.23 -13.86 -3.01
N GLU A 92 11.13 -14.11 -1.71
CA GLU A 92 11.21 -15.45 -1.12
C GLU A 92 9.83 -16.10 -0.91
N GLU A 93 8.85 -15.33 -0.41
CA GLU A 93 7.55 -15.85 0.06
C GLU A 93 6.37 -14.91 -0.29
N ASP A 94 6.55 -13.97 -1.22
CA ASP A 94 5.56 -12.95 -1.57
C ASP A 94 5.02 -12.20 -0.32
N PHE A 95 3.74 -11.81 -0.30
CA PHE A 95 3.08 -11.21 0.85
C PHE A 95 2.89 -12.15 2.04
N GLN A 96 3.22 -13.45 1.93
CA GLN A 96 3.19 -14.39 3.06
C GLN A 96 4.42 -14.21 3.96
N GLY A 97 5.56 -13.80 3.39
CA GLY A 97 6.78 -13.49 4.14
C GLY A 97 6.71 -12.22 5.00
N LEU A 98 5.62 -11.47 4.91
CA LEU A 98 5.43 -10.21 5.61
C LEU A 98 4.54 -10.37 6.84
N ARG A 99 4.99 -9.81 7.97
CA ARG A 99 4.09 -9.60 9.11
C ARG A 99 3.24 -8.38 8.82
N LYS A 100 1.99 -8.61 8.43
CA LYS A 100 1.01 -7.60 8.05
C LYS A 100 -0.07 -7.38 9.11
N LYS A 101 -0.64 -6.18 9.11
CA LYS A 101 -1.84 -5.82 9.85
C LYS A 101 -2.82 -5.20 8.87
N GLU A 102 -3.98 -5.83 8.71
CA GLU A 102 -5.04 -5.30 7.87
C GLU A 102 -5.45 -3.90 8.33
N LEU A 103 -5.59 -2.98 7.37
CA LEU A 103 -6.11 -1.66 7.64
C LEU A 103 -7.64 -1.74 7.66
N LYS A 104 -8.24 -0.98 8.57
CA LYS A 104 -9.66 -0.71 8.50
C LYS A 104 -9.86 0.55 7.67
N PRO A 105 -10.86 0.59 6.79
CA PRO A 105 -11.21 1.83 6.13
C PRO A 105 -11.52 2.88 7.19
N ILE A 106 -11.18 4.14 6.91
CA ILE A 106 -11.73 5.22 7.71
C ILE A 106 -13.22 5.24 7.37
N GLU A 107 -14.04 4.67 8.25
CA GLU A 107 -15.46 4.99 8.28
C GLU A 107 -15.53 6.51 8.21
N LEU A 108 -16.05 7.04 7.12
CA LEU A 108 -16.63 8.37 7.15
C LEU A 108 -17.75 8.23 8.17
N THR A 109 -17.47 8.48 9.43
CA THR A 109 -18.51 8.85 10.38
C THR A 109 -19.16 10.06 9.74
N MET A 110 -20.23 9.80 9.00
CA MET A 110 -21.37 10.69 8.99
C MET A 110 -21.69 10.84 10.48
N GLU A 111 -21.11 11.86 11.11
CA GLU A 111 -21.73 12.49 12.27
C GLU A 111 -23.07 13.00 11.74
N GLU A 112 -24.06 12.10 11.66
CA GLU A 112 -25.45 12.49 11.66
C GLU A 112 -25.61 13.35 12.91
N GLY A 113 -25.82 14.64 12.68
CA GLY A 113 -26.11 15.60 13.71
C GLY A 113 -27.19 15.05 14.62
N ILE A 114 -26.84 14.91 15.88
CA ILE A 114 -27.76 14.62 16.96
C ILE A 114 -28.61 15.89 17.12
N GLU A 115 -29.71 16.02 16.39
CA GLU A 115 -30.76 16.99 16.74
C GLU A 115 -31.78 16.25 17.61
N GLY A 116 -31.48 16.25 18.90
CA GLY A 116 -32.42 15.89 19.94
C GLY A 116 -33.58 16.89 19.99
N ALA A 117 -34.76 16.34 20.28
CA ALA A 117 -35.86 16.93 21.02
C ALA A 117 -36.33 18.34 20.63
N GLU A 118 -37.52 18.41 20.03
CA GLU A 118 -38.61 19.18 20.62
C GLU A 118 -39.93 18.42 20.46
N GLY A 119 -40.54 18.09 21.60
CA GLY A 119 -41.98 17.94 21.65
C GLY A 119 -42.60 19.31 21.89
N ILE A 120 -43.68 19.60 21.18
CA ILE A 120 -44.91 20.24 21.67
C ILE A 120 -46.06 19.79 20.76
#